data_AF-A0A4U2Y4Q8-F1
#
_entry.id   AF-A0A4U2Y4Q8-F1
#
_cell.length_a   1.000
_cell.length_b   1.000
_cell.length_c   1.000
_cell.angle_alpha   90.00
_cell.angle_beta   90.00
_cell.angle_gamma   90.00
#
_symmetry.space_group_name_H-M   'P 1'
#
loop_
_entity.id
_entity.type
_entity.pdbx_description
1 polymer ?
#
loop_
_entity_poly.entity_id
_entity_poly.type
_entity_poly.pdbx_seq_one_letter_code
_entity_poly.pdbx_strand_id
1 'polypeptide(L)'
;MLFHHVSEPGTYVEQLSFRLTSSKSSEAVRQAWVVLVDKIQSLRTVFHWEKLEKPVQIFLRRKVIPVTEHDFLSLHLVEQKARLKEIRDAVRKGATLQFWRTVSLGGSSKSGC
;
A
#
# COMPACT_ATOMS: atom_id res chain seq x y z
N MET A 1 -18.02 -0.48 -6.27
CA MET A 1 -19.45 -0.37 -5.90
C MET A 1 -19.65 -0.98 -4.51
N LEU A 2 -20.26 -0.26 -3.56
CA LEU A 2 -20.40 -0.70 -2.16
C LEU A 2 -21.11 -2.06 -2.04
N PHE A 3 -22.17 -2.28 -2.81
CA PHE A 3 -22.93 -3.54 -2.84
C PHE A 3 -22.03 -4.75 -3.13
N HIS A 4 -21.16 -4.67 -4.14
CA HIS A 4 -20.26 -5.76 -4.49
C HIS A 4 -19.12 -5.96 -3.50
N HIS A 5 -18.68 -4.93 -2.77
CA HIS A 5 -17.70 -5.12 -1.70
C HIS A 5 -18.28 -5.92 -0.51
N VAL A 6 -19.57 -5.73 -0.23
CA VAL A 6 -20.29 -6.48 0.82
C VAL A 6 -20.51 -7.94 0.40
N SER A 7 -20.81 -8.20 -0.88
CA SER A 7 -21.02 -9.56 -1.41
C SER A 7 -19.71 -10.30 -1.71
N GLU A 8 -18.67 -9.59 -2.14
CA GLU A 8 -17.36 -10.14 -2.51
C GLU A 8 -16.23 -9.23 -2.00
N PRO A 9 -15.81 -9.41 -0.74
CA PRO A 9 -14.73 -8.63 -0.15
C PRO A 9 -13.44 -8.78 -0.96
N GLY A 10 -12.80 -7.67 -1.28
CA GLY A 10 -11.52 -7.66 -2.01
C GLY A 10 -11.61 -7.49 -3.53
N THR A 11 -12.78 -7.64 -4.16
CA THR A 11 -12.94 -7.53 -5.63
C THR A 11 -12.62 -6.13 -6.18
N TYR A 12 -12.78 -5.09 -5.36
CA TYR A 12 -12.49 -3.69 -5.74
C TYR A 12 -11.25 -3.12 -5.04
N VAL A 13 -10.31 -3.98 -4.62
CA VAL A 13 -9.03 -3.54 -4.05
C VAL A 13 -7.99 -3.42 -5.17
N GLU A 14 -7.69 -2.18 -5.55
CA GLU A 14 -6.58 -1.87 -6.44
C GLU A 14 -5.24 -1.90 -5.70
N GLN A 15 -4.23 -2.52 -6.30
CA GLN A 15 -2.87 -2.56 -5.77
C GLN A 15 -1.89 -2.02 -6.79
N LEU A 16 -1.24 -0.90 -6.46
CA LEU A 16 -0.20 -0.29 -7.28
C LEU A 16 1.17 -0.59 -6.67
N SER A 17 2.15 -0.92 -7.52
CA SER A 17 3.52 -1.23 -7.11
C SER A 17 4.50 -0.42 -7.94
N PHE A 18 5.45 0.24 -7.28
CA PHE A 18 6.49 1.04 -7.93
C PHE A 18 7.87 0.57 -7.48
N ARG A 19 8.83 0.54 -8.41
CA ARG A 19 10.24 0.28 -8.11
C ARG A 19 10.96 1.62 -7.96
N LEU A 20 11.43 1.91 -6.76
CA LEU A 20 12.26 3.08 -6.47
C LEU A 20 13.72 2.65 -6.50
N THR A 21 14.51 3.27 -7.37
CA THR A 21 15.93 2.91 -7.55
C THR A 21 16.88 3.69 -6.65
N SER A 22 16.40 4.75 -5.98
CA SER A 22 17.23 5.57 -5.08
C SER A 22 16.96 5.28 -3.60
N SER A 23 18.01 5.20 -2.79
CA SER A 23 17.93 4.93 -1.35
C SER A 23 17.35 6.09 -0.53
N LYS A 24 17.42 7.32 -1.05
CA LYS A 24 16.89 8.54 -0.41
C LYS A 24 15.36 8.72 -0.58
N SER A 25 14.67 7.72 -1.12
CA SER A 25 13.29 7.87 -1.57
C SER A 25 12.21 7.56 -0.53
N SER A 26 12.48 6.74 0.50
CA SER A 26 11.40 6.23 1.37
C SER A 26 10.72 7.34 2.17
N GLU A 27 11.48 8.16 2.90
CA GLU A 27 10.91 9.24 3.71
C GLU A 27 10.24 10.32 2.82
N ALA A 28 10.84 10.63 1.67
CA ALA A 28 10.25 11.57 0.71
C ALA A 28 8.91 11.05 0.17
N VAL A 29 8.82 9.76 -0.14
CA VAL A 29 7.57 9.11 -0.57
C VAL A 29 6.55 9.07 0.55
N ARG A 30 6.97 8.79 1.79
CA ARG A 30 6.09 8.82 2.96
C ARG A 30 5.47 10.20 3.16
N GLN A 31 6.28 11.26 3.06
CA GLN A 31 5.81 12.64 3.16
C GLN A 31 4.88 13.01 2.00
N ALA A 32 5.24 12.62 0.76
CA ALA A 32 4.38 12.83 -0.40
C ALA A 32 3.03 12.11 -0.23
N TRP A 33 3.03 10.91 0.34
CA TRP A 33 1.80 10.15 0.62
C TRP A 33 0.89 10.90 1.61
N VAL A 34 1.44 11.41 2.71
CA VAL A 34 0.68 12.22 3.68
C VAL A 34 0.05 13.44 3.00
N VAL A 35 0.83 14.16 2.19
CA VAL A 35 0.35 15.34 1.44
C VAL A 35 -0.76 14.96 0.45
N LEU A 36 -0.63 13.84 -0.24
CA LEU A 36 -1.65 13.36 -1.19
C LEU A 36 -2.95 13.00 -0.49
N VAL A 37 -2.88 12.29 0.64
CA VAL A 37 -4.07 11.95 1.46
C VAL A 37 -4.77 13.20 1.95
N ASP A 38 -4.02 14.21 2.40
CA ASP A 38 -4.60 15.47 2.84
C ASP A 38 -5.22 16.28 1.69
N LYS A 39 -4.63 16.24 0.49
CA LYS A 39 -5.16 17.00 -0.66
C LYS A 39 -6.32 16.31 -1.37
N ILE A 40 -6.33 14.98 -1.44
CA ILE A 40 -7.29 14.21 -2.24
C ILE A 40 -8.40 13.65 -1.33
N GLN A 41 -9.57 14.28 -1.36
CA GLN A 41 -10.72 13.95 -0.52
C GLN A 41 -11.19 12.49 -0.66
N SER A 42 -11.10 11.89 -1.85
CA SER A 42 -11.50 10.50 -2.08
C SER A 42 -10.67 9.50 -1.26
N LEU A 43 -9.39 9.81 -0.97
CA LEU A 43 -8.53 8.98 -0.12
C LEU A 43 -8.91 9.03 1.37
N ARG A 44 -9.71 10.03 1.78
CA ARG A 44 -10.22 10.21 3.15
C ARG A 44 -11.73 9.99 3.27
N THR A 45 -12.32 9.36 2.26
CA THR A 45 -13.74 9.04 2.24
C THR A 45 -13.99 7.68 2.88
N VAL A 46 -15.02 7.59 3.72
CA VAL A 46 -15.57 6.33 4.22
C VAL A 46 -17.05 6.26 3.93
N PHE A 47 -17.58 5.04 3.80
CA PHE A 47 -19.01 4.81 3.65
C PHE A 47 -19.53 4.17 4.93
N HIS A 48 -20.67 4.66 5.42
CA HIS A 48 -21.41 4.03 6.50
C HIS A 48 -22.78 3.64 5.98
N TRP A 49 -23.15 2.38 6.17
CA TRP A 49 -24.39 1.83 5.63
C TRP A 49 -25.09 0.89 6.60
N GLU A 50 -24.41 0.47 7.67
CA GLU A 50 -25.02 -0.37 8.70
C GLU A 50 -26.06 0.45 9.48
N LYS A 51 -27.26 -0.12 9.66
CA LYS A 51 -28.37 0.49 10.42
C LYS A 51 -28.86 1.83 9.87
N LEU A 52 -28.66 2.10 8.58
CA LEU A 52 -29.17 3.27 7.88
C LEU A 52 -30.08 2.86 6.72
N GLU A 53 -31.12 3.66 6.46
CA GLU A 53 -32.01 3.45 5.29
C GLU A 53 -31.30 3.66 3.95
N LYS A 54 -30.27 4.53 3.93
CA LYS A 54 -29.45 4.81 2.75
C LYS A 54 -27.98 4.92 3.14
N PRO A 55 -27.03 4.40 2.34
CA PRO A 55 -25.61 4.58 2.59
C PRO A 55 -25.23 6.07 2.60
N VAL A 56 -24.45 6.47 3.60
CA VAL A 56 -23.92 7.83 3.70
C VAL A 56 -22.42 7.82 3.43
N GLN A 57 -21.97 8.82 2.67
CA GLN A 57 -20.56 9.05 2.39
C GLN A 57 -20.03 10.12 3.35
N ILE A 58 -19.00 9.79 4.11
CA ILE A 58 -18.43 10.67 5.14
C ILE A 58 -17.03 11.08 4.69
N PHE A 59 -16.78 12.39 4.69
CA PHE A 59 -15.47 12.98 4.38
C PHE A 59 -14.72 13.28 5.67
N LEU A 60 -13.64 12.55 5.93
CA LEU A 60 -12.85 12.72 7.14
C LEU A 60 -11.93 13.93 6.99
N ARG A 61 -12.00 14.90 7.93
CA ARG A 61 -11.19 16.14 7.88
C ARG A 61 -9.69 15.90 7.92
N ARG A 62 -9.24 14.89 8.67
CA ARG A 62 -7.88 14.36 8.68
C ARG A 62 -7.96 12.85 8.89
N LYS A 63 -7.05 12.11 8.25
CA LYS A 63 -6.88 10.68 8.51
C LYS A 63 -5.41 10.34 8.40
N VAL A 64 -4.85 9.81 9.48
CA VAL A 64 -3.52 9.21 9.45
C VAL A 64 -3.65 7.86 8.77
N ILE A 65 -3.04 7.71 7.60
CA ILE A 65 -2.95 6.41 6.92
C ILE A 65 -1.63 5.75 7.36
N PRO A 66 -1.69 4.57 7.99
CA PRO A 66 -0.48 3.87 8.42
C PRO A 66 0.35 3.49 7.18
N VAL A 67 1.66 3.72 7.26
CA VAL A 67 2.61 3.25 6.26
C VAL A 67 3.47 2.20 6.93
N THR A 68 3.52 1.00 6.36
CA THR A 68 4.36 -0.09 6.84
C THR A 68 5.56 -0.23 5.93
N GLU A 69 6.76 -0.27 6.51
CA GLU A 69 7.98 -0.59 5.81
C GLU A 69 8.37 -2.04 6.07
N HIS A 70 8.83 -2.70 5.02
CA HIS A 70 9.29 -4.08 5.08
C HIS A 70 10.71 -4.15 4.50
N ASP A 71 11.64 -4.70 5.28
CA ASP A 71 12.98 -4.98 4.79
C ASP A 71 13.04 -6.38 4.18
N PHE A 72 13.48 -6.45 2.93
CA PHE A 72 13.64 -7.67 2.16
C PHE A 72 15.11 -8.02 1.94
N LEU A 73 16.05 -7.15 2.34
CA LEU A 73 17.48 -7.33 2.11
C LEU A 73 18.06 -8.54 2.85
N SER A 74 17.45 -8.93 3.97
CA SER A 74 17.84 -10.09 4.76
C SER A 74 17.32 -11.42 4.23
N LEU A 75 16.48 -11.41 3.18
CA LEU A 75 15.81 -12.60 2.65
C LEU A 75 16.38 -13.03 1.30
N HIS A 76 16.37 -14.32 1.01
CA HIS A 76 16.70 -14.82 -0.33
C HIS A 76 15.59 -14.50 -1.34
N LEU A 77 15.91 -14.42 -2.63
CA LEU A 77 14.97 -14.00 -3.69
C LEU A 77 13.66 -14.82 -3.72
N VAL A 78 13.70 -16.11 -3.39
CA VAL A 78 12.52 -16.98 -3.32
C VAL A 78 11.62 -16.55 -2.16
N GLU A 79 12.22 -16.32 -0.98
CA GLU A 79 11.53 -15.87 0.23
C GLU A 79 10.98 -14.45 0.06
N GLN A 80 11.72 -13.57 -0.60
CA GLN A 80 11.25 -12.22 -0.92
C GLN A 80 9.96 -12.25 -1.76
N LYS A 81 9.92 -13.10 -2.79
CA LYS A 81 8.73 -13.26 -3.64
C LYS A 81 7.54 -13.85 -2.86
N ALA A 82 7.79 -14.85 -2.03
CA ALA A 82 6.75 -15.45 -1.18
C ALA A 82 6.18 -14.41 -0.20
N ARG A 83 7.06 -13.68 0.48
CA ARG A 83 6.67 -12.63 1.43
C ARG A 83 5.93 -11.46 0.77
N LEU A 84 6.33 -11.08 -0.45
CA LEU A 84 5.62 -10.10 -1.28
C LEU A 84 4.22 -10.59 -1.67
N LYS A 85 4.05 -11.89 -1.94
CA LYS A 85 2.72 -12.43 -2.22
C LYS A 85 1.84 -12.39 -0.98
N GLU A 86 2.36 -12.82 0.18
CA GLU A 86 1.62 -12.81 1.44
C GLU A 86 1.11 -11.43 1.84
N ILE A 87 1.97 -10.41 1.76
CA ILE A 87 1.57 -9.04 2.12
C ILE A 87 0.52 -8.51 1.13
N ARG A 88 0.61 -8.82 -0.18
CA ARG A 88 -0.45 -8.45 -1.15
C ARG A 88 -1.79 -9.14 -0.84
N ASP A 89 -1.74 -10.42 -0.52
CA ASP A 89 -2.94 -11.20 -0.18
C ASP A 89 -3.57 -10.68 1.14
N ALA A 90 -2.74 -10.30 2.12
CA ALA A 90 -3.18 -9.69 3.37
C ALA A 90 -3.87 -8.34 3.14
N VAL A 91 -3.30 -7.47 2.29
CA VAL A 91 -3.92 -6.18 1.93
C VAL A 91 -5.26 -6.38 1.23
N ARG A 92 -5.37 -7.37 0.33
CA ARG A 92 -6.64 -7.69 -0.34
C ARG A 92 -7.71 -8.16 0.65
N LYS A 93 -7.31 -8.93 1.68
CA LYS A 93 -8.21 -9.46 2.71
C LYS A 93 -8.55 -8.46 3.81
N GLY A 94 -7.67 -7.49 4.09
CA GLY A 94 -7.75 -6.61 5.27
C GLY A 94 -7.75 -5.10 4.99
N ALA A 95 -7.75 -4.68 3.73
CA ALA A 95 -7.80 -3.28 3.27
C ALA A 95 -7.09 -2.25 4.19
N THR A 96 -5.78 -2.40 4.33
CA THR A 96 -4.88 -1.36 4.89
C THR A 96 -3.76 -1.09 3.87
N LEU A 97 -3.51 0.18 3.55
CA LEU A 97 -2.59 0.63 2.50
C LEU A 97 -1.13 0.38 2.91
N GLN A 98 -0.34 -0.35 2.11
CA GLN A 98 1.07 -0.67 2.40
C GLN A 98 1.96 -0.40 1.18
N PHE A 99 3.16 0.15 1.41
CA PHE A 99 4.11 0.56 0.38
C PHE A 99 5.23 -0.49 0.20
N TRP A 100 5.75 -0.64 -1.03
CA TRP A 100 6.75 -1.68 -1.36
C TRP A 100 8.08 -1.06 -1.79
N ARG A 101 9.18 -1.55 -1.21
CA ARG A 101 10.54 -1.26 -1.69
C ARG A 101 10.96 -2.36 -2.66
N THR A 102 11.28 -1.99 -3.90
CA THR A 102 12.02 -2.87 -4.80
C THR A 102 13.48 -2.44 -4.79
N VAL A 103 14.35 -3.22 -4.15
CA VAL A 103 15.80 -3.07 -4.33
C VAL A 103 16.20 -3.87 -5.56
N SER A 104 16.70 -3.18 -6.57
CA SER A 104 17.27 -3.76 -7.77
C SER A 104 18.55 -3.01 -8.08
N LEU A 105 19.70 -3.58 -7.77
CA LEU A 105 20.92 -3.57 -8.57
C LEU A 105 21.66 -4.85 -8.14
N GLY A 106 21.82 -5.86 -8.99
CA GLY A 106 22.68 -5.71 -10.16
C GLY A 106 24.11 -5.70 -9.64
N GLY A 107 24.66 -6.89 -9.37
CA GLY A 107 26.05 -7.04 -8.96
C GLY A 107 26.97 -6.52 -10.06
N SER A 108 27.64 -5.39 -9.81
CA SER A 108 28.91 -5.13 -10.48
C SER A 108 29.98 -5.86 -9.69
N SER A 109 30.49 -6.94 -10.28
CA SER A 109 31.79 -7.50 -9.93
C SER A 109 32.83 -6.38 -9.92
N LYS A 110 33.38 -6.07 -8.74
CA LYS A 110 34.75 -5.59 -8.62
C LYS A 110 35.56 -6.70 -7.96
N SER A 111 36.03 -7.62 -8.80
CA SER A 111 37.22 -8.41 -8.52
C SER A 111 38.43 -7.46 -8.51
N GLY A 112 39.25 -7.56 -7.47
CA GLY A 112 40.46 -6.77 -7.31
C GLY A 112 41.56 -7.12 -8.32
N CYS A 113 42.31 -6.08 -8.70
CA CYS A 113 43.76 -5.96 -8.62
C CYS A 113 44.09 -4.49 -8.84
#